data_AF-A0ABD3QYJ5-F1
#
_entry.id   AF-A0ABD3QYJ5-F1
#
_cell.length_a   1.000
_cell.length_b   1.000
_cell.length_c   1.000
_cell.angle_alpha   90.00
_cell.angle_beta   90.00
_cell.angle_gamma   90.00
#
_symmetry.space_group_name_H-M   'P 1'
#
loop_
_entity.id
_entity.type
_entity.pdbx_description
1 polymer ?
#
loop_
_entity_poly.entity_id
_entity_poly.type
_entity_poly.pdbx_seq_one_letter_code
_entity_poly.pdbx_strand_id
1 'polypeptide(L)'
;CAFQSQMTAPISETVPFRKWITDALGSIGSRNSGTADAASSQYMAASLKIAISLAEQFSRAKKLADLGVYMEVEMLPTRDVSDWAEFVWIRLNNTARWEDKNEHTIDERLDIFLETLGADEFGADIPDALEKGRKILSRLGEDIPSDPTKEDLDQHIIETQSLIRGLSENDILSYRLMLDKIKLSAVKFLAQLESLTIMANPALHPFVTLKMVQLTISHGLSPVSPIGFVYFGSLLAKRGNIQVGHRFTLLAKALLKKLEARDIAGEVLCVAAEVLSYVEPVQTSYESLAIQAETAALTEGDIRWACINRLQYCSMAFWACPNLSTVNEKCSQACQFMREKQHKTSLMLILTIQKTVSSLTGRKTDAETEMELSSSVHENKNPRHLTVVLFHELYRALMLDSDGIEEKSVERFFESKESLWVLYFSDAAQTFIAGLVAFLFYRETHKTLWLDRGRKCKAAMKLWADQGSSWNFQYKLHLLDAEEYFSNGNFDNAQTSYKNAIASAKSHKFINDEALACELAAKFYLGMGDSTSSLAHFRLAHKKYRQWGALAKADKLFASINKNFSSIFGNRCPLLPVTVGNAGVTTSFCSDGANGPKRRLP
;
A
#
# COMPACT_ATOMS: atom_id res chain seq x y z
N CYS A 1 -34.00 -19.19 -18.02
CA CYS A 1 -35.22 -18.51 -17.54
C CYS A 1 -35.90 -19.39 -16.51
N ALA A 2 -36.32 -18.81 -15.38
CA ALA A 2 -36.92 -19.44 -14.20
C ALA A 2 -35.93 -20.16 -13.24
N PHE A 3 -35.03 -19.40 -12.61
CA PHE A 3 -34.42 -19.72 -11.30
C PHE A 3 -33.82 -18.44 -10.67
N GLN A 4 -34.58 -17.33 -10.71
CA GLN A 4 -34.08 -16.00 -10.35
C GLN A 4 -35.09 -15.17 -9.54
N SER A 5 -35.88 -15.79 -8.65
CA SER A 5 -36.95 -15.08 -7.92
C SER A 5 -37.17 -15.51 -6.47
N GLN A 6 -36.16 -16.03 -5.76
CA GLN A 6 -36.24 -16.27 -4.31
C GLN A 6 -34.88 -16.09 -3.61
N MET A 7 -34.27 -14.90 -3.68
CA MET A 7 -33.28 -14.41 -2.71
C MET A 7 -33.26 -12.88 -2.73
N THR A 8 -34.40 -12.29 -2.41
CA THR A 8 -34.53 -10.89 -2.02
C THR A 8 -35.33 -10.86 -0.72
N ALA A 9 -34.71 -11.33 0.36
CA ALA A 9 -35.10 -10.98 1.71
C ALA A 9 -33.94 -10.15 2.28
N PRO A 10 -34.11 -8.84 2.53
CA PRO A 10 -33.13 -8.09 3.30
C PRO A 10 -33.13 -8.64 4.73
N ILE A 11 -31.94 -8.83 5.30
CA ILE A 11 -31.75 -9.13 6.72
C ILE A 11 -32.43 -8.01 7.52
N SER A 12 -33.58 -8.33 8.13
CA SER A 12 -34.50 -7.39 8.76
C SER A 12 -34.22 -7.20 10.25
N GLU A 13 -32.96 -7.00 10.64
CA GLU A 13 -32.62 -6.53 12.01
C GLU A 13 -32.32 -5.03 12.06
N THR A 14 -32.24 -4.34 10.91
CA THR A 14 -32.14 -2.87 10.83
C THR A 14 -33.49 -2.16 10.81
N VAL A 15 -34.59 -2.89 10.58
CA VAL A 15 -35.95 -2.34 10.50
C VAL A 15 -36.44 -1.73 11.83
N PRO A 16 -36.16 -2.32 13.02
CA PRO A 16 -36.54 -1.70 14.30
C PRO A 16 -35.81 -0.36 14.50
N PHE A 17 -34.52 -0.30 14.16
CA PHE A 17 -33.67 0.88 14.34
C PHE A 17 -34.02 2.01 13.36
N ARG A 18 -34.21 1.70 12.07
CA ARG A 18 -34.66 2.69 11.07
C ARG A 18 -36.06 3.21 11.37
N LYS A 19 -36.97 2.35 11.83
CA LYS A 19 -38.33 2.74 12.22
C LYS A 19 -38.31 3.63 13.45
N TRP A 20 -37.54 3.28 14.47
CA TRP A 20 -37.32 4.13 15.65
C TRP A 20 -36.74 5.50 15.29
N ILE A 21 -35.75 5.57 14.38
CA ILE A 21 -35.20 6.84 13.86
C ILE A 21 -36.27 7.66 13.12
N THR A 22 -37.09 7.00 12.31
CA THR A 22 -38.13 7.68 11.52
C THR A 22 -39.25 8.21 12.43
N ASP A 23 -39.60 7.46 13.47
CA ASP A 23 -40.58 7.86 14.49
C ASP A 23 -40.01 9.00 15.37
N ALA A 24 -38.73 8.95 15.74
CA ALA A 24 -38.04 10.01 16.48
C ALA A 24 -37.93 11.31 15.65
N LEU A 25 -37.52 11.24 14.38
CA LEU A 25 -37.48 12.39 13.46
C LEU A 25 -38.88 12.92 13.12
N GLY A 26 -39.88 12.03 13.01
CA GLY A 26 -41.28 12.41 12.80
C GLY A 26 -41.89 13.15 13.98
N SER A 27 -41.53 12.75 15.21
CA SER A 27 -41.97 13.42 16.44
C SER A 27 -41.41 14.85 16.62
N ILE A 28 -40.24 15.12 16.03
CA ILE A 28 -39.58 16.43 15.99
C ILE A 28 -40.26 17.37 14.97
N GLY A 29 -40.78 16.82 13.87
CA GLY A 29 -41.51 17.58 12.85
C GLY A 29 -42.91 18.04 13.27
N SER A 30 -43.56 17.34 14.21
CA SER A 30 -44.94 17.65 14.64
C SER A 30 -45.04 18.60 15.84
N ARG A 31 -43.91 18.96 16.47
CA ARG A 31 -43.87 19.91 17.60
C ARG A 31 -42.96 21.08 17.24
N ASN A 32 -43.44 22.06 16.48
CA ASN A 32 -42.74 23.34 16.40
C ASN A 32 -43.63 24.50 15.94
N SER A 33 -44.10 25.28 16.93
CA SER A 33 -44.44 26.69 16.80
C SER A 33 -43.63 27.47 17.83
N GLY A 34 -42.37 27.75 17.51
CA GLY A 34 -41.47 28.51 18.39
C GLY A 34 -40.04 28.57 17.84
N THR A 35 -39.51 29.77 17.65
CA THR A 35 -38.24 30.05 16.97
C THR A 35 -36.97 29.61 17.73
N ALA A 36 -37.09 29.13 18.97
CA ALA A 36 -35.97 28.61 19.77
C ALA A 36 -35.80 27.07 19.69
N ASP A 37 -36.85 26.31 19.35
CA ASP A 37 -36.83 24.84 19.30
C ASP A 37 -36.44 24.25 17.92
N ALA A 38 -36.44 25.07 16.88
CA ALA A 38 -35.96 24.68 15.56
C ALA A 38 -34.44 24.47 15.54
N ALA A 39 -33.70 25.28 16.32
CA ALA A 39 -32.26 25.15 16.49
C ALA A 39 -31.91 23.87 17.26
N SER A 40 -32.56 23.61 18.41
CA SER A 40 -32.32 22.39 19.21
C SER A 40 -32.59 21.11 18.43
N SER A 41 -33.62 21.12 17.56
CA SER A 41 -33.97 20.00 16.67
C SER A 41 -32.92 19.75 15.57
N GLN A 42 -32.34 20.80 14.99
CA GLN A 42 -31.26 20.69 14.01
C GLN A 42 -29.95 20.20 14.66
N TYR A 43 -29.67 20.62 15.89
CA TYR A 43 -28.48 20.21 16.64
C TYR A 43 -28.57 18.77 17.14
N MET A 44 -29.73 18.33 17.65
CA MET A 44 -29.96 16.93 18.02
C MET A 44 -29.86 16.01 16.80
N ALA A 45 -30.34 16.45 15.63
CA ALA A 45 -30.17 15.72 14.37
C ALA A 45 -28.70 15.68 13.91
N ALA A 46 -27.89 16.72 14.16
CA ALA A 46 -26.47 16.72 13.88
C ALA A 46 -25.68 15.78 14.82
N SER A 47 -26.02 15.77 16.10
CA SER A 47 -25.41 14.86 17.09
C SER A 47 -25.77 13.39 16.82
N LEU A 48 -27.02 13.10 16.44
CA LEU A 48 -27.40 11.77 15.97
C LEU A 48 -26.64 11.41 14.69
N LYS A 49 -26.44 12.34 13.75
CA LYS A 49 -25.64 12.08 12.54
C LYS A 49 -24.17 11.80 12.85
N ILE A 50 -23.57 12.44 13.85
CA ILE A 50 -22.20 12.18 14.27
C ILE A 50 -22.12 10.81 14.98
N ALA A 51 -23.04 10.52 15.90
CA ALA A 51 -23.12 9.23 16.57
C ALA A 51 -23.42 8.08 15.58
N ILE A 52 -24.28 8.32 14.58
CA ILE A 52 -24.55 7.42 13.46
C ILE A 52 -23.31 7.31 12.58
N SER A 53 -22.61 8.41 12.26
CA SER A 53 -21.38 8.36 11.46
C SER A 53 -20.28 7.57 12.17
N LEU A 54 -20.15 7.70 13.49
CA LEU A 54 -19.25 6.88 14.31
C LEU A 54 -19.74 5.42 14.33
N ALA A 55 -21.03 5.17 14.56
CA ALA A 55 -21.58 3.82 14.56
C ALA A 55 -21.49 3.11 13.19
N GLU A 56 -21.68 3.84 12.10
CA GLU A 56 -21.59 3.40 10.70
C GLU A 56 -20.14 3.26 10.25
N GLN A 57 -19.22 4.13 10.71
CA GLN A 57 -17.78 4.01 10.44
C GLN A 57 -17.15 2.85 11.20
N PHE A 58 -17.56 2.62 12.45
CA PHE A 58 -16.90 1.65 13.31
C PHE A 58 -17.51 0.26 13.28
N SER A 59 -18.69 0.04 12.70
CA SER A 59 -19.42 -1.26 12.74
C SER A 59 -19.58 -1.88 14.16
N ARG A 60 -19.23 -1.12 15.20
CA ARG A 60 -19.17 -1.49 16.62
C ARG A 60 -20.39 -0.98 17.40
N ALA A 61 -21.47 -0.60 16.71
CA ALA A 61 -22.71 -0.13 17.32
C ALA A 61 -23.22 -1.08 18.43
N LYS A 62 -23.06 -2.40 18.22
CA LYS A 62 -23.40 -3.44 19.20
C LYS A 62 -22.51 -3.37 20.45
N LYS A 63 -21.20 -3.17 20.27
CA LYS A 63 -20.19 -3.10 21.34
C LYS A 63 -20.33 -1.85 22.21
N LEU A 64 -20.63 -0.70 21.60
CA LEU A 64 -20.93 0.55 22.30
C LEU A 64 -22.26 0.51 23.05
N ALA A 65 -23.26 -0.22 22.52
CA ALA A 65 -24.50 -0.49 23.22
C ALA A 65 -24.30 -1.45 24.40
N ASP A 66 -23.49 -2.50 24.23
CA ASP A 66 -23.15 -3.46 25.27
C ASP A 66 -22.35 -2.83 26.43
N LEU A 67 -21.60 -1.74 26.18
CA LEU A 67 -20.86 -0.95 27.17
C LEU A 67 -21.73 0.05 27.96
N GLY A 68 -23.05 0.10 27.74
CA GLY A 68 -23.97 0.92 28.54
C GLY A 68 -23.87 2.44 28.32
N VAL A 69 -23.02 2.90 27.39
CA VAL A 69 -22.81 4.34 27.08
C VAL A 69 -24.12 5.02 26.64
N TYR A 70 -25.08 4.25 26.13
CA TYR A 70 -26.38 4.75 25.68
C TYR A 70 -27.33 5.18 26.81
N MET A 71 -27.28 4.56 28.00
CA MET A 71 -28.30 4.80 29.04
C MET A 71 -28.06 6.06 29.89
N GLU A 72 -26.84 6.60 29.92
CA GLU A 72 -26.53 7.82 30.69
C GLU A 72 -26.78 9.12 29.91
N VAL A 73 -26.90 9.04 28.57
CA VAL A 73 -27.12 10.20 27.69
C VAL A 73 -28.52 10.81 27.89
N GLU A 74 -29.50 10.02 28.32
CA GLU A 74 -30.88 10.49 28.58
C GLU A 74 -31.04 11.27 29.90
N MET A 75 -30.05 11.26 30.80
CA MET A 75 -30.22 11.73 32.18
C MET A 75 -29.53 13.07 32.51
N LEU A 76 -28.97 13.79 31.52
CA LEU A 76 -28.18 15.01 31.76
C LEU A 76 -28.94 16.32 31.43
N PRO A 77 -28.80 17.40 32.24
CA PRO A 77 -29.78 18.49 32.27
C PRO A 77 -29.47 19.74 31.42
N THR A 78 -28.40 19.77 30.60
CA THR A 78 -27.90 21.02 30.00
C THR A 78 -28.04 21.12 28.47
N ARG A 79 -28.25 22.36 27.98
CA ARG A 79 -28.72 22.71 26.62
C ARG A 79 -27.68 23.43 25.72
N ASP A 80 -26.38 23.30 25.96
CA ASP A 80 -25.35 23.97 25.13
C ASP A 80 -24.46 22.96 24.37
N VAL A 81 -24.35 23.10 23.04
CA VAL A 81 -23.70 22.14 22.11
C VAL A 81 -22.19 22.10 22.29
N SER A 82 -21.59 23.20 22.75
CA SER A 82 -20.16 23.24 23.11
C SER A 82 -19.89 22.28 24.27
N ASP A 83 -20.73 22.30 25.31
CA ASP A 83 -20.63 21.41 26.47
C ASP A 83 -20.87 19.93 26.12
N TRP A 84 -21.55 19.55 25.02
CA TRP A 84 -21.80 18.14 24.66
C TRP A 84 -20.61 17.50 23.92
N ALA A 85 -20.04 18.22 22.95
CA ALA A 85 -18.79 17.82 22.31
C ALA A 85 -17.68 17.89 23.34
N GLU A 86 -17.67 18.93 24.18
CA GLU A 86 -16.75 19.05 25.30
C GLU A 86 -17.05 18.04 26.40
N PHE A 87 -18.26 17.50 26.63
CA PHE A 87 -18.56 16.44 27.63
C PHE A 87 -18.18 15.05 27.14
N VAL A 88 -18.42 14.73 25.86
CA VAL A 88 -17.93 13.50 25.24
C VAL A 88 -16.40 13.58 25.13
N TRP A 89 -15.86 14.70 24.68
CA TRP A 89 -14.43 14.98 24.68
C TRP A 89 -13.85 15.04 26.09
N ILE A 90 -14.50 15.60 27.11
CA ILE A 90 -14.08 15.63 28.53
C ILE A 90 -14.18 14.23 29.12
N ARG A 91 -15.21 13.42 28.85
CA ARG A 91 -15.23 12.02 29.31
C ARG A 91 -14.11 11.21 28.65
N LEU A 92 -13.75 11.53 27.41
CA LEU A 92 -12.67 10.88 26.64
C LEU A 92 -11.25 11.48 26.92
N ASN A 93 -11.12 12.75 27.33
CA ASN A 93 -9.86 13.49 27.57
C ASN A 93 -9.62 13.91 29.04
N ASN A 94 -10.62 14.01 29.93
CA ASN A 94 -10.42 14.10 31.40
C ASN A 94 -10.06 12.72 32.01
N THR A 95 -9.47 11.86 31.20
CA THR A 95 -8.74 10.64 31.55
C THR A 95 -7.57 10.89 32.51
N ALA A 96 -7.26 12.16 32.79
CA ALA A 96 -6.32 12.60 33.84
C ALA A 96 -6.94 12.80 35.24
N ARG A 97 -8.28 12.81 35.43
CA ARG A 97 -8.94 13.01 36.75
C ARG A 97 -9.81 11.81 37.21
N TRP A 98 -9.49 10.59 36.76
CA TRP A 98 -10.31 9.37 36.92
C TRP A 98 -10.10 8.56 38.22
N GLU A 99 -9.38 9.10 39.21
CA GLU A 99 -9.07 8.39 40.46
C GLU A 99 -10.29 8.25 41.41
N ASP A 100 -11.39 8.99 41.20
CA ASP A 100 -12.42 9.15 42.24
C ASP A 100 -13.82 8.55 41.97
N LYS A 101 -14.05 7.81 40.87
CA LYS A 101 -15.35 7.15 40.66
C LYS A 101 -15.24 5.64 40.39
N ASN A 102 -15.83 4.88 41.30
CA ASN A 102 -15.79 3.41 41.46
C ASN A 102 -16.76 2.63 40.53
N GLU A 103 -17.33 3.23 39.48
CA GLU A 103 -18.46 2.62 38.77
C GLU A 103 -18.08 1.70 37.59
N HIS A 104 -16.86 1.79 37.05
CA HIS A 104 -16.38 0.90 35.97
C HIS A 104 -15.16 0.08 36.40
N THR A 105 -15.11 -1.18 35.97
CA THR A 105 -13.95 -2.05 36.19
C THR A 105 -12.74 -1.55 35.39
N ILE A 106 -11.51 -1.88 35.81
CA ILE A 106 -10.27 -1.50 35.09
C ILE A 106 -10.32 -2.05 33.64
N ASP A 107 -10.90 -3.23 33.45
CA ASP A 107 -11.04 -3.89 32.16
C ASP A 107 -11.94 -3.07 31.20
N GLU A 108 -13.10 -2.59 31.69
CA GLU A 108 -14.01 -1.72 30.91
C GLU A 108 -13.38 -0.38 30.52
N ARG A 109 -12.59 0.21 31.42
CA ARG A 109 -11.89 1.46 31.16
C ARG A 109 -10.89 1.27 30.01
N LEU A 110 -10.08 0.22 30.07
CA LEU A 110 -9.07 -0.08 29.06
C LEU A 110 -9.69 -0.36 27.68
N ASP A 111 -10.83 -1.07 27.63
CA ASP A 111 -11.55 -1.31 26.38
C ASP A 111 -12.10 0.02 25.78
N ILE A 112 -12.64 0.93 26.59
CA ILE A 112 -13.09 2.26 26.12
C ILE A 112 -11.90 3.07 25.55
N PHE A 113 -10.75 3.03 26.20
CA PHE A 113 -9.55 3.70 25.70
C PHE A 113 -9.06 3.12 24.36
N LEU A 114 -9.09 1.80 24.21
CA LEU A 114 -8.73 1.14 22.95
C LEU A 114 -9.64 1.59 21.81
N GLU A 115 -10.95 1.70 22.07
CA GLU A 115 -11.93 2.21 21.10
C GLU A 115 -11.67 3.70 20.78
N THR A 116 -11.29 4.50 21.78
CA THR A 116 -10.98 5.93 21.62
C THR A 116 -9.70 6.16 20.81
N LEU A 117 -8.62 5.41 21.09
CA LEU A 117 -7.39 5.41 20.30
C LEU A 117 -7.67 5.04 18.84
N GLY A 118 -8.55 4.07 18.61
CA GLY A 118 -9.01 3.71 17.28
C GLY A 118 -9.82 4.81 16.58
N ALA A 119 -10.49 5.69 17.33
CA ALA A 119 -11.19 6.86 16.78
C ALA A 119 -10.24 8.04 16.50
N ASP A 120 -9.27 8.29 17.39
CA ASP A 120 -8.25 9.33 17.24
C ASP A 120 -7.33 9.07 16.03
N GLU A 121 -7.18 7.82 15.58
CA GLU A 121 -6.54 7.46 14.30
C GLU A 121 -7.18 8.12 13.06
N PHE A 122 -8.47 8.48 13.15
CA PHE A 122 -9.21 9.20 12.11
C PHE A 122 -9.39 10.69 12.45
N GLY A 123 -9.08 11.08 13.68
CA GLY A 123 -8.96 12.46 14.16
C GLY A 123 -7.59 13.05 13.84
N ALA A 124 -7.50 14.38 13.80
CA ALA A 124 -6.38 15.09 13.18
C ALA A 124 -5.02 15.03 13.91
N ASP A 125 -4.85 14.26 15.01
CA ASP A 125 -3.60 14.24 15.79
C ASP A 125 -3.09 12.83 16.14
N ILE A 126 -2.60 12.12 15.11
CA ILE A 126 -1.96 10.80 15.21
C ILE A 126 -0.77 10.81 16.21
N PRO A 127 0.10 11.84 16.27
CA PRO A 127 1.13 11.96 17.30
C PRO A 127 0.60 11.97 18.75
N ASP A 128 -0.47 12.71 19.04
CA ASP A 128 -1.08 12.73 20.38
C ASP A 128 -1.65 11.35 20.76
N ALA A 129 -2.34 10.68 19.82
CA ALA A 129 -2.83 9.32 20.01
C ALA A 129 -1.69 8.34 20.37
N LEU A 130 -0.57 8.42 19.65
CA LEU A 130 0.61 7.59 19.91
C LEU A 130 1.18 7.85 21.31
N GLU A 131 1.29 9.11 21.74
CA GLU A 131 1.81 9.45 23.06
C GLU A 131 0.87 9.03 24.20
N LYS A 132 -0.46 9.15 24.00
CA LYS A 132 -1.47 8.60 24.92
C LYS A 132 -1.31 7.09 25.08
N GLY A 133 -1.17 6.36 23.96
CA GLY A 133 -0.97 4.91 23.99
C GLY A 133 0.31 4.51 24.72
N ARG A 134 1.42 5.23 24.53
CA ARG A 134 2.67 5.00 25.26
C ARG A 134 2.53 5.21 26.78
N LYS A 135 1.85 6.28 27.21
CA LYS A 135 1.60 6.53 28.64
C LYS A 135 0.76 5.43 29.29
N ILE A 136 -0.23 4.89 28.56
CA ILE A 136 -1.04 3.77 29.04
C ILE A 136 -0.17 2.52 29.20
N LEU A 137 0.66 2.20 28.20
CA LEU A 137 1.54 1.04 28.25
C LEU A 137 2.54 1.11 29.42
N SER A 138 3.10 2.29 29.69
CA SER A 138 3.95 2.50 30.87
C SER A 138 3.22 2.18 32.19
N ARG A 139 1.94 2.59 32.32
CA ARG A 139 1.09 2.23 33.48
C ARG A 139 0.79 0.73 33.57
N LEU A 140 0.77 0.03 32.44
CA LEU A 140 0.63 -1.44 32.38
C LEU A 140 1.98 -2.16 32.62
N GLY A 141 3.06 -1.41 32.90
CA GLY A 141 4.40 -1.93 33.14
C GLY A 141 5.16 -2.29 31.86
N GLU A 142 4.75 -1.74 30.72
CA GLU A 142 5.42 -1.93 29.43
C GLU A 142 5.87 -0.58 28.86
N ASP A 143 7.13 -0.22 29.12
CA ASP A 143 7.69 1.01 28.59
C ASP A 143 8.05 0.84 27.11
N ILE A 144 7.62 1.81 26.29
CA ILE A 144 8.06 1.96 24.91
C ILE A 144 8.92 3.23 24.83
N PRO A 145 10.13 3.17 24.21
CA PRO A 145 10.94 4.38 24.00
C PRO A 145 10.18 5.45 23.21
N SER A 146 10.55 6.73 23.37
CA SER A 146 9.95 7.83 22.59
C SER A 146 10.64 8.01 21.24
N ASP A 147 11.95 7.82 21.24
CA ASP A 147 12.83 8.00 20.09
C ASP A 147 13.93 6.94 20.17
N PRO A 148 13.68 5.73 19.64
CA PRO A 148 14.62 4.64 19.77
C PRO A 148 15.82 4.82 18.85
N THR A 149 16.99 4.48 19.36
CA THR A 149 18.21 4.39 18.55
C THR A 149 18.26 3.07 17.77
N LYS A 150 19.17 2.96 16.79
CA LYS A 150 19.40 1.70 16.06
C LYS A 150 19.94 0.62 16.99
N GLU A 151 20.76 1.01 17.95
CA GLU A 151 21.33 0.15 18.98
C GLU A 151 20.24 -0.44 19.88
N ASP A 152 19.26 0.38 20.29
CA ASP A 152 18.10 -0.09 21.06
C ASP A 152 17.31 -1.16 20.29
N LEU A 153 17.18 -0.97 18.97
CA LEU A 153 16.43 -1.88 18.10
C LEU A 153 17.16 -3.22 17.96
N ASP A 154 18.46 -3.18 17.69
CA ASP A 154 19.25 -4.40 17.56
C ASP A 154 19.27 -5.21 18.87
N GLN A 155 19.29 -4.54 20.02
CA GLN A 155 19.16 -5.19 21.33
C GLN A 155 17.80 -5.90 21.50
N HIS A 156 16.68 -5.24 21.20
CA HIS A 156 15.35 -5.85 21.29
C HIS A 156 15.19 -7.04 20.32
N ILE A 157 15.84 -6.98 19.16
CA ILE A 157 15.85 -8.07 18.20
C ILE A 157 16.62 -9.27 18.77
N ILE A 158 17.80 -9.06 19.36
CA ILE A 158 18.59 -10.13 19.97
C ILE A 158 17.80 -10.80 21.10
N GLU A 159 17.14 -10.01 21.95
CA GLU A 159 16.29 -10.52 23.04
C GLU A 159 15.13 -11.37 22.50
N THR A 160 14.41 -10.85 21.51
CA THR A 160 13.29 -11.55 20.88
C THR A 160 13.74 -12.84 20.20
N GLN A 161 14.86 -12.80 19.47
CA GLN A 161 15.44 -13.98 18.85
C GLN A 161 15.90 -15.02 19.89
N SER A 162 16.39 -14.59 21.05
CA SER A 162 16.75 -15.48 22.15
C SER A 162 15.54 -16.19 22.73
N LEU A 163 14.41 -15.48 22.92
CA LEU A 163 13.17 -16.07 23.44
C LEU A 163 12.56 -17.11 22.49
N ILE A 164 12.67 -16.89 21.17
CA ILE A 164 12.08 -17.77 20.17
C ILE A 164 13.04 -18.91 19.80
N ARG A 165 14.30 -18.84 20.24
CA ARG A 165 15.33 -19.82 19.89
C ARG A 165 14.91 -21.22 20.35
N GLY A 166 14.87 -22.15 19.40
CA GLY A 166 14.53 -23.55 19.67
C GLY A 166 13.04 -23.85 19.71
N LEU A 167 12.16 -22.85 19.57
CA LEU A 167 10.72 -23.05 19.41
C LEU A 167 10.39 -23.34 17.95
N SER A 168 9.66 -24.43 17.71
CA SER A 168 8.98 -24.66 16.44
C SER A 168 7.66 -23.89 16.38
N GLU A 169 7.09 -23.75 15.19
CA GLU A 169 5.75 -23.17 15.02
C GLU A 169 4.70 -24.00 15.75
N ASN A 170 4.86 -25.33 15.76
CA ASN A 170 3.94 -26.22 16.47
C ASN A 170 4.02 -26.00 17.99
N ASP A 171 5.21 -25.71 18.52
CA ASP A 171 5.37 -25.36 19.93
C ASP A 171 4.58 -24.08 20.23
N ILE A 172 4.78 -23.01 19.44
CA ILE A 172 4.04 -21.75 19.61
C ILE A 172 2.54 -21.95 19.43
N LEU A 173 2.12 -22.74 18.43
CA LEU A 173 0.72 -23.11 18.21
C LEU A 173 0.16 -23.94 19.36
N SER A 174 0.97 -24.56 20.22
CA SER A 174 0.52 -25.31 21.39
C SER A 174 0.38 -24.45 22.65
N TYR A 175 0.85 -23.19 22.62
CA TYR A 175 0.82 -22.31 23.78
C TYR A 175 -0.61 -22.11 24.30
N ARG A 176 -0.69 -21.98 25.64
CA ARG A 176 -1.93 -21.68 26.36
C ARG A 176 -2.34 -20.23 26.13
N LEU A 177 -3.61 -19.95 26.37
CA LEU A 177 -4.11 -18.58 26.36
C LEU A 177 -3.49 -17.76 27.49
N MET A 178 -3.28 -16.48 27.22
CA MET A 178 -2.77 -15.50 28.17
C MET A 178 -3.78 -15.28 29.29
N LEU A 179 -3.39 -15.61 30.52
CA LEU A 179 -4.25 -15.47 31.71
C LEU A 179 -3.99 -14.16 32.47
N ASP A 180 -2.80 -13.58 32.31
CA ASP A 180 -2.47 -12.28 32.91
C ASP A 180 -3.24 -11.17 32.19
N LYS A 181 -4.23 -10.61 32.89
CA LYS A 181 -5.09 -9.55 32.36
C LYS A 181 -4.35 -8.26 32.03
N ILE A 182 -3.32 -7.91 32.81
CA ILE A 182 -2.54 -6.69 32.60
C ILE A 182 -1.74 -6.84 31.30
N LYS A 183 -1.07 -7.98 31.11
CA LYS A 183 -0.34 -8.27 29.88
C LYS A 183 -1.26 -8.43 28.68
N LEU A 184 -2.44 -9.03 28.86
CA LEU A 184 -3.44 -9.13 27.80
C LEU A 184 -3.87 -7.75 27.30
N SER A 185 -4.17 -6.84 28.23
CA SER A 185 -4.47 -5.44 27.89
C SER A 185 -3.28 -4.77 27.20
N ALA A 186 -2.06 -4.94 27.72
CA ALA A 186 -0.87 -4.35 27.10
C ALA A 186 -0.69 -4.81 25.65
N VAL A 187 -0.84 -6.10 25.35
CA VAL A 187 -0.72 -6.61 23.97
C VAL A 187 -1.84 -6.09 23.06
N LYS A 188 -3.06 -5.89 23.56
CA LYS A 188 -4.13 -5.24 22.79
C LYS A 188 -3.80 -3.78 22.46
N PHE A 189 -3.24 -3.02 23.40
CA PHE A 189 -2.80 -1.65 23.15
C PHE A 189 -1.65 -1.61 22.14
N LEU A 190 -0.68 -2.50 22.27
CA LEU A 190 0.40 -2.64 21.30
C LEU A 190 -0.14 -2.93 19.90
N ALA A 191 -1.10 -3.85 19.77
CA ALA A 191 -1.72 -4.16 18.47
C ALA A 191 -2.38 -2.93 17.82
N GLN A 192 -3.05 -2.09 18.60
CA GLN A 192 -3.62 -0.84 18.09
C GLN A 192 -2.53 0.14 17.65
N LEU A 193 -1.45 0.26 18.43
CA LEU A 193 -0.31 1.14 18.14
C LEU A 193 0.45 0.76 16.86
N GLU A 194 0.42 -0.50 16.43
CA GLU A 194 1.11 -0.95 15.20
C GLU A 194 0.79 -0.03 14.02
N SER A 195 -0.49 0.23 13.81
CA SER A 195 -0.96 1.04 12.71
C SER A 195 -0.62 2.54 12.84
N LEU A 196 -0.64 3.07 14.06
CA LEU A 196 -0.26 4.45 14.42
C LEU A 196 1.23 4.70 14.18
N THR A 197 2.07 3.75 14.59
CA THR A 197 3.53 3.87 14.43
C THR A 197 3.92 3.97 12.95
N ILE A 198 3.30 3.20 12.05
CA ILE A 198 3.54 3.28 10.60
C ILE A 198 3.23 4.68 10.03
N MET A 199 2.26 5.40 10.60
CA MET A 199 1.80 6.68 10.09
C MET A 199 2.51 7.90 10.69
N ALA A 200 2.80 7.89 12.00
CA ALA A 200 3.33 9.05 12.72
C ALA A 200 4.79 8.92 13.16
N ASN A 201 5.22 7.74 13.61
CA ASN A 201 6.60 7.51 14.03
C ASN A 201 7.07 6.11 13.65
N PRO A 202 7.46 5.91 12.37
CA PRO A 202 7.84 4.60 11.88
C PRO A 202 9.01 3.96 12.63
N ALA A 203 9.92 4.75 13.23
CA ALA A 203 11.05 4.23 14.01
C ALA A 203 10.61 3.41 15.25
N LEU A 204 9.41 3.69 15.78
CA LEU A 204 8.84 2.93 16.90
C LEU A 204 8.21 1.60 16.50
N HIS A 205 7.85 1.42 15.22
CA HIS A 205 7.10 0.27 14.76
C HIS A 205 7.77 -1.07 15.12
N PRO A 206 9.08 -1.29 14.88
CA PRO A 206 9.72 -2.55 15.25
C PRO A 206 9.67 -2.84 16.76
N PHE A 207 9.73 -1.82 17.62
CA PHE A 207 9.70 -2.03 19.07
C PHE A 207 8.35 -2.54 19.53
N VAL A 208 7.27 -1.96 19.00
CA VAL A 208 5.89 -2.43 19.27
C VAL A 208 5.75 -3.89 18.86
N THR A 209 6.17 -4.22 17.63
CA THR A 209 6.12 -5.59 17.10
C THR A 209 6.91 -6.58 17.95
N LEU A 210 8.17 -6.26 18.28
CA LEU A 210 9.03 -7.13 19.07
C LEU A 210 8.44 -7.34 20.48
N LYS A 211 7.93 -6.27 21.11
CA LYS A 211 7.30 -6.33 22.42
C LYS A 211 6.06 -7.21 22.42
N MET A 212 5.22 -7.13 21.39
CA MET A 212 4.06 -8.03 21.23
C MET A 212 4.47 -9.50 21.19
N VAL A 213 5.53 -9.81 20.45
CA VAL A 213 6.06 -11.18 20.36
C VAL A 213 6.65 -11.63 21.69
N GLN A 214 7.47 -10.81 22.33
CA GLN A 214 8.06 -11.09 23.65
C GLN A 214 6.99 -11.40 24.70
N LEU A 215 5.92 -10.60 24.76
CA LEU A 215 4.80 -10.81 25.68
C LEU A 215 4.00 -12.07 25.35
N THR A 216 3.75 -12.31 24.07
CA THR A 216 3.06 -13.54 23.62
C THR A 216 3.85 -14.79 24.00
N ILE A 217 5.17 -14.77 23.80
CA ILE A 217 6.03 -15.92 24.13
C ILE A 217 6.14 -16.13 25.65
N SER A 218 6.18 -15.04 26.42
CA SER A 218 6.38 -15.11 27.88
C SER A 218 5.09 -15.41 28.65
N HIS A 219 3.93 -14.96 28.17
CA HIS A 219 2.66 -15.01 28.92
C HIS A 219 1.55 -15.81 28.23
N GLY A 220 1.75 -16.29 27.00
CA GLY A 220 0.78 -17.10 26.25
C GLY A 220 0.08 -16.34 25.12
N LEU A 221 -0.79 -17.04 24.40
CA LEU A 221 -1.50 -16.51 23.23
C LEU A 221 -2.63 -15.55 23.63
N SER A 222 -2.75 -14.44 22.94
CA SER A 222 -3.90 -13.53 22.99
C SER A 222 -4.64 -13.53 21.65
N PRO A 223 -5.90 -13.05 21.59
CA PRO A 223 -6.62 -12.92 20.32
C PRO A 223 -5.87 -12.09 19.26
N VAL A 224 -5.00 -11.17 19.69
CA VAL A 224 -4.18 -10.31 18.81
C VAL A 224 -2.75 -10.80 18.60
N SER A 225 -2.36 -11.95 19.16
CA SER A 225 -1.05 -12.58 18.87
C SER A 225 -0.75 -12.77 17.36
N PRO A 226 -1.74 -13.06 16.48
CA PRO A 226 -1.50 -13.10 15.04
C PRO A 226 -0.89 -11.81 14.46
N ILE A 227 -1.29 -10.64 14.97
CA ILE A 227 -0.74 -9.33 14.55
C ILE A 227 0.75 -9.25 14.86
N GLY A 228 1.16 -9.60 16.09
CA GLY A 228 2.57 -9.56 16.48
C GLY A 228 3.44 -10.45 15.60
N PHE A 229 3.00 -11.69 15.31
CA PHE A 229 3.79 -12.61 14.47
C PHE A 229 3.81 -12.22 12.98
N VAL A 230 2.75 -11.63 12.43
CA VAL A 230 2.77 -11.23 11.01
C VAL A 230 3.67 -10.02 10.79
N TYR A 231 3.63 -9.02 11.67
CA TYR A 231 4.55 -7.88 11.59
C TYR A 231 5.98 -8.30 11.90
N PHE A 232 6.19 -9.24 12.83
CA PHE A 232 7.52 -9.79 13.07
C PHE A 232 8.07 -10.51 11.83
N GLY A 233 7.22 -11.28 11.13
CA GLY A 233 7.56 -11.87 9.84
C GLY A 233 7.93 -10.81 8.80
N SER A 234 7.15 -9.74 8.70
CA SER A 234 7.41 -8.61 7.80
C SER A 234 8.73 -7.90 8.12
N LEU A 235 9.01 -7.63 9.40
CA LEU A 235 10.24 -7.02 9.89
C LEU A 235 11.47 -7.87 9.54
N LEU A 236 11.40 -9.19 9.77
CA LEU A 236 12.49 -10.10 9.42
C LEU A 236 12.73 -10.14 7.91
N ALA A 237 11.67 -10.19 7.11
CA ALA A 237 11.77 -10.15 5.65
C ALA A 237 12.37 -8.81 5.16
N LYS A 238 11.97 -7.68 5.75
CA LYS A 238 12.50 -6.34 5.46
C LYS A 238 14.01 -6.25 5.75
N ARG A 239 14.48 -6.90 6.83
CA ARG A 239 15.91 -7.01 7.17
C ARG A 239 16.67 -8.04 6.34
N GLY A 240 16.02 -8.69 5.39
CA GLY A 240 16.64 -9.60 4.43
C GLY A 240 16.40 -11.08 4.68
N ASN A 241 15.80 -11.47 5.82
CA ASN A 241 15.50 -12.87 6.14
C ASN A 241 14.12 -13.27 5.60
N ILE A 242 13.96 -13.26 4.27
CA ILE A 242 12.65 -13.40 3.60
C ILE A 242 11.95 -14.73 3.97
N GLN A 243 12.67 -15.85 3.89
CA GLN A 243 12.07 -17.17 4.13
C GLN A 243 11.62 -17.36 5.58
N VAL A 244 12.42 -16.87 6.53
CA VAL A 244 12.05 -16.86 7.95
C VAL A 244 10.85 -15.94 8.17
N GLY A 245 10.85 -14.76 7.53
CA GLY A 245 9.72 -13.84 7.58
C GLY A 245 8.42 -14.48 7.10
N HIS A 246 8.46 -15.13 5.93
CA HIS A 246 7.31 -15.85 5.37
C HIS A 246 6.81 -16.96 6.29
N ARG A 247 7.71 -17.74 6.90
CA ARG A 247 7.36 -18.76 7.90
C ARG A 247 6.54 -18.17 9.07
N PHE A 248 6.92 -17.00 9.59
CA PHE A 248 6.15 -16.32 10.64
C PHE A 248 4.80 -15.78 10.14
N THR A 249 4.67 -15.37 8.88
CA THR A 249 3.36 -15.01 8.31
C THR A 249 2.42 -16.23 8.20
N LEU A 250 2.95 -17.42 7.91
CA LEU A 250 2.17 -18.66 7.93
C LEU A 250 1.74 -19.05 9.34
N LEU A 251 2.62 -18.89 10.33
CA LEU A 251 2.28 -19.05 11.74
C LEU A 251 1.15 -18.10 12.17
N ALA A 252 1.24 -16.82 11.80
CA ALA A 252 0.18 -15.85 12.08
C ALA A 252 -1.17 -16.26 11.48
N LYS A 253 -1.19 -16.74 10.24
CA LYS A 253 -2.40 -17.28 9.60
C LYS A 253 -2.94 -18.52 10.30
N ALA A 254 -2.07 -19.42 10.76
CA ALA A 254 -2.49 -20.58 11.53
C ALA A 254 -3.08 -20.19 12.90
N LEU A 255 -2.51 -19.17 13.55
CA LEU A 255 -3.01 -18.62 14.80
C LEU A 255 -4.38 -17.94 14.64
N LEU A 256 -4.65 -17.24 13.53
CA LEU A 256 -6.00 -16.70 13.22
C LEU A 256 -7.05 -17.81 13.30
N LYS A 257 -6.76 -18.97 12.68
CA LYS A 257 -7.68 -20.11 12.68
C LYS A 257 -7.82 -20.73 14.07
N LYS A 258 -6.71 -20.92 14.79
CA LYS A 258 -6.73 -21.51 16.14
C LYS A 258 -7.50 -20.65 17.14
N LEU A 259 -7.33 -19.34 17.07
CA LEU A 259 -7.91 -18.38 18.02
C LEU A 259 -9.28 -17.85 17.60
N GLU A 260 -9.75 -18.25 16.41
CA GLU A 260 -10.99 -17.75 15.79
C GLU A 260 -11.04 -16.21 15.72
N ALA A 261 -9.88 -15.56 15.56
CA ALA A 261 -9.70 -14.11 15.57
C ALA A 261 -10.05 -13.50 14.20
N ARG A 262 -11.36 -13.47 13.88
CA ARG A 262 -11.86 -13.04 12.57
C ARG A 262 -11.75 -11.52 12.37
N ASP A 263 -11.94 -10.77 13.44
CA ASP A 263 -11.91 -9.29 13.47
C ASP A 263 -10.58 -8.70 12.99
N ILE A 264 -9.47 -9.38 13.22
CA ILE A 264 -8.13 -8.96 12.78
C ILE A 264 -7.65 -9.68 11.51
N ALA A 265 -8.46 -10.54 10.91
CA ALA A 265 -8.04 -11.35 9.76
C ALA A 265 -7.71 -10.47 8.54
N GLY A 266 -8.45 -9.37 8.35
CA GLY A 266 -8.19 -8.42 7.27
C GLY A 266 -6.78 -7.81 7.33
N GLU A 267 -6.32 -7.45 8.52
CA GLU A 267 -4.95 -6.94 8.78
C GLU A 267 -3.88 -8.00 8.56
N VAL A 268 -4.07 -9.16 9.17
CA VAL A 268 -3.03 -10.20 9.15
C VAL A 268 -2.84 -10.76 7.74
N LEU A 269 -3.92 -10.94 6.98
CA LEU A 269 -3.82 -11.41 5.60
C LEU A 269 -3.21 -10.34 4.68
N CYS A 270 -3.49 -9.06 4.93
CA CYS A 270 -2.92 -7.91 4.24
C CYS A 270 -1.39 -7.89 4.34
N VAL A 271 -0.85 -7.93 5.57
CA VAL A 271 0.61 -7.95 5.81
C VAL A 271 1.25 -9.25 5.29
N ALA A 272 0.57 -10.39 5.46
CA ALA A 272 1.06 -11.67 4.93
C ALA A 272 1.18 -11.66 3.39
N ALA A 273 0.27 -10.97 2.69
CA ALA A 273 0.33 -10.85 1.23
C ALA A 273 1.56 -10.08 0.74
N GLU A 274 1.95 -9.04 1.45
CA GLU A 274 3.17 -8.28 1.14
C GLU A 274 4.40 -9.17 1.25
N VAL A 275 4.54 -9.96 2.31
CA VAL A 275 5.68 -10.90 2.44
C VAL A 275 5.62 -12.01 1.39
N LEU A 276 4.42 -12.56 1.13
CA LEU A 276 4.23 -13.61 0.12
C LEU A 276 4.65 -13.15 -1.28
N SER A 277 4.48 -11.87 -1.61
CA SER A 277 4.90 -11.29 -2.89
C SER A 277 6.43 -11.27 -3.09
N TYR A 278 7.22 -11.54 -2.05
CA TYR A 278 8.67 -11.73 -2.15
C TYR A 278 9.08 -13.20 -2.29
N VAL A 279 8.16 -14.15 -2.14
CA VAL A 279 8.43 -15.59 -2.21
C VAL A 279 7.77 -16.22 -3.43
N GLU A 280 6.51 -15.89 -3.68
CA GLU A 280 5.71 -16.42 -4.79
C GLU A 280 5.60 -15.40 -5.94
N PRO A 281 5.35 -15.85 -7.19
CA PRO A 281 5.04 -14.95 -8.30
C PRO A 281 3.98 -13.93 -7.90
N VAL A 282 4.30 -12.64 -8.01
CA VAL A 282 3.37 -11.59 -7.53
C VAL A 282 2.03 -11.68 -8.25
N GLN A 283 2.02 -12.08 -9.53
CA GLN A 283 0.80 -12.27 -10.33
C GLN A 283 -0.21 -13.24 -9.70
N THR A 284 0.25 -14.24 -8.96
CA THR A 284 -0.65 -15.17 -8.24
C THR A 284 -1.00 -14.65 -6.86
N SER A 285 -0.04 -14.01 -6.18
CA SER A 285 -0.20 -13.56 -4.80
C SER A 285 -1.18 -12.39 -4.65
N TYR A 286 -1.12 -11.40 -5.54
CA TYR A 286 -1.94 -10.18 -5.40
C TYR A 286 -3.43 -10.44 -5.67
N GLU A 287 -3.79 -11.38 -6.56
CA GLU A 287 -5.20 -11.64 -6.86
C GLU A 287 -5.88 -12.45 -5.76
N SER A 288 -5.28 -13.55 -5.29
CA SER A 288 -5.99 -14.42 -4.36
C SER A 288 -6.01 -13.88 -2.94
N LEU A 289 -4.90 -13.34 -2.43
CA LEU A 289 -4.77 -13.06 -1.00
C LEU A 289 -5.28 -11.66 -0.63
N ALA A 290 -5.08 -10.65 -1.48
CA ALA A 290 -5.60 -9.31 -1.22
C ALA A 290 -7.14 -9.27 -1.25
N ILE A 291 -7.77 -10.03 -2.18
CA ILE A 291 -9.23 -10.16 -2.23
C ILE A 291 -9.76 -10.88 -0.99
N GLN A 292 -9.08 -11.94 -0.54
CA GLN A 292 -9.44 -12.64 0.70
C GLN A 292 -9.34 -11.73 1.93
N ALA A 293 -8.27 -10.95 2.01
CA ALA A 293 -8.04 -10.02 3.11
C ALA A 293 -9.11 -8.90 3.15
N GLU A 294 -9.43 -8.31 2.00
CA GLU A 294 -10.52 -7.35 1.89
C GLU A 294 -11.88 -7.95 2.28
N THR A 295 -12.17 -9.16 1.79
CA THR A 295 -13.44 -9.85 2.10
C THR A 295 -13.55 -10.13 3.59
N ALA A 296 -12.46 -10.57 4.23
CA ALA A 296 -12.41 -10.81 5.66
C ALA A 296 -12.69 -9.51 6.45
N ALA A 297 -12.04 -8.41 6.07
CA ALA A 297 -12.27 -7.10 6.67
C ALA A 297 -13.73 -6.65 6.54
N LEU A 298 -14.30 -6.72 5.33
CA LEU A 298 -15.69 -6.31 5.07
C LEU A 298 -16.72 -7.17 5.81
N THR A 299 -16.45 -8.47 5.95
CA THR A 299 -17.35 -9.40 6.65
C THR A 299 -17.49 -9.04 8.13
N GLU A 300 -16.39 -8.61 8.74
CA GLU A 300 -16.36 -8.18 10.15
C GLU A 300 -16.62 -6.67 10.32
N GLY A 301 -16.94 -5.95 9.23
CA GLY A 301 -17.25 -4.52 9.26
C GLY A 301 -16.04 -3.59 9.35
N ASP A 302 -14.82 -4.11 9.21
CA ASP A 302 -13.59 -3.32 9.26
C ASP A 302 -13.36 -2.55 7.95
N ILE A 303 -13.96 -1.36 7.88
CA ILE A 303 -13.87 -0.46 6.72
C ILE A 303 -12.44 0.01 6.48
N ARG A 304 -11.64 0.16 7.55
CA ARG A 304 -10.26 0.63 7.46
C ARG A 304 -9.39 -0.37 6.72
N TRP A 305 -9.38 -1.62 7.19
CA TRP A 305 -8.62 -2.68 6.54
C TRP A 305 -9.19 -3.04 5.18
N ALA A 306 -10.50 -2.87 4.94
CA ALA A 306 -11.05 -2.97 3.59
C ALA A 306 -10.42 -1.92 2.64
N CYS A 307 -10.32 -0.65 3.06
CA CYS A 307 -9.67 0.40 2.28
C CYS A 307 -8.18 0.11 2.05
N ILE A 308 -7.44 -0.30 3.08
CA ILE A 308 -6.01 -0.61 2.99
C ILE A 308 -5.75 -1.80 2.05
N ASN A 309 -6.53 -2.88 2.17
CA ASN A 309 -6.41 -4.05 1.31
C ASN A 309 -6.68 -3.70 -0.16
N ARG A 310 -7.70 -2.86 -0.43
CA ARG A 310 -8.00 -2.41 -1.79
C ARG A 310 -6.89 -1.51 -2.37
N LEU A 311 -6.29 -0.65 -1.55
CA LEU A 311 -5.11 0.14 -1.93
C LEU A 311 -3.93 -0.77 -2.29
N GLN A 312 -3.61 -1.75 -1.45
CA GLN A 312 -2.50 -2.69 -1.69
C GLN A 312 -2.71 -3.51 -2.96
N TYR A 313 -3.92 -4.01 -3.19
CA TYR A 313 -4.28 -4.68 -4.43
C TYR A 313 -3.92 -3.81 -5.64
N CYS A 314 -4.35 -2.55 -5.65
CA CYS A 314 -4.07 -1.63 -6.76
C CYS A 314 -2.57 -1.34 -6.91
N SER A 315 -1.85 -1.18 -5.80
CA SER A 315 -0.40 -0.97 -5.78
C SER A 315 0.36 -2.14 -6.41
N MET A 316 0.03 -3.39 -6.03
CA MET A 316 0.66 -4.59 -6.62
C MET A 316 0.24 -4.78 -8.08
N ALA A 317 -1.04 -4.60 -8.39
CA ALA A 317 -1.57 -4.73 -9.75
C ALA A 317 -0.90 -3.76 -10.73
N PHE A 318 -0.53 -2.54 -10.29
CA PHE A 318 0.20 -1.61 -11.14
C PHE A 318 1.52 -2.19 -11.70
N TRP A 319 2.21 -3.02 -10.93
CA TRP A 319 3.49 -3.64 -11.31
C TRP A 319 3.35 -4.97 -12.03
N ALA A 320 2.30 -5.72 -11.70
CA ALA A 320 2.14 -7.11 -12.10
C ALA A 320 1.11 -7.32 -13.21
N CYS A 321 0.16 -6.39 -13.36
CA CYS A 321 -0.94 -6.52 -14.31
C CYS A 321 -0.45 -6.20 -15.74
N PRO A 322 -0.79 -7.04 -16.72
CA PRO A 322 -0.35 -6.83 -18.11
C PRO A 322 -1.09 -5.69 -18.82
N ASN A 323 -2.10 -5.05 -18.20
CA ASN A 323 -2.89 -4.01 -18.85
C ASN A 323 -3.23 -2.85 -17.90
N LEU A 324 -2.70 -1.66 -18.21
CA LEU A 324 -2.97 -0.43 -17.46
C LEU A 324 -4.44 0.01 -17.46
N SER A 325 -5.26 -0.38 -18.46
CA SER A 325 -6.69 -0.06 -18.43
C SER A 325 -7.41 -0.77 -17.30
N THR A 326 -7.05 -2.02 -17.02
CA THR A 326 -7.57 -2.80 -15.89
C THR A 326 -7.13 -2.19 -14.57
N VAL A 327 -5.85 -1.80 -14.45
CA VAL A 327 -5.36 -1.09 -13.26
C VAL A 327 -6.12 0.21 -13.05
N ASN A 328 -6.35 0.99 -14.11
CA ASN A 328 -7.10 2.24 -14.02
C ASN A 328 -8.53 2.02 -13.50
N GLU A 329 -9.24 1.02 -14.02
CA GLU A 329 -10.60 0.68 -13.57
C GLU A 329 -10.62 0.33 -12.07
N LYS A 330 -9.65 -0.47 -11.63
CA LYS A 330 -9.53 -0.86 -10.21
C LYS A 330 -9.19 0.32 -9.31
N CYS A 331 -8.27 1.20 -9.75
CA CYS A 331 -8.00 2.46 -9.04
C CYS A 331 -9.26 3.32 -8.95
N SER A 332 -10.02 3.49 -10.04
CA SER A 332 -11.28 4.26 -10.02
C SER A 332 -12.30 3.68 -9.04
N GLN A 333 -12.50 2.36 -9.02
CA GLN A 333 -13.38 1.68 -8.06
C GLN A 333 -12.90 1.85 -6.61
N ALA A 334 -11.59 1.84 -6.38
CA ALA A 334 -11.00 2.07 -5.07
C ALA A 334 -11.16 3.53 -4.61
N CYS A 335 -10.91 4.50 -5.47
CA CYS A 335 -11.11 5.92 -5.17
C CYS A 335 -12.57 6.21 -4.79
N GLN A 336 -13.53 5.70 -5.58
CA GLN A 336 -14.95 5.87 -5.28
C GLN A 336 -15.30 5.30 -3.90
N PHE A 337 -14.89 4.06 -3.63
CA PHE A 337 -15.14 3.42 -2.34
C PHE A 337 -14.53 4.20 -1.17
N MET A 338 -13.29 4.68 -1.30
CA MET A 338 -12.63 5.44 -0.24
C MET A 338 -13.27 6.82 -0.02
N ARG A 339 -13.80 7.47 -1.07
CA ARG A 339 -14.59 8.71 -0.92
C ARG A 339 -15.90 8.45 -0.19
N GLU A 340 -16.64 7.41 -0.58
CA GLU A 340 -17.89 6.99 0.07
C GLU A 340 -17.67 6.66 1.55
N LYS A 341 -16.53 6.06 1.90
CA LYS A 341 -16.13 5.72 3.27
C LYS A 341 -15.35 6.81 4.00
N GLN A 342 -15.13 7.96 3.36
CA GLN A 342 -14.36 9.10 3.89
C GLN A 342 -12.94 8.74 4.39
N HIS A 343 -12.32 7.70 3.82
CA HIS A 343 -11.02 7.22 4.24
C HIS A 343 -9.88 7.96 3.52
N LYS A 344 -9.62 9.21 3.95
CA LYS A 344 -8.70 10.15 3.27
C LYS A 344 -7.28 9.64 3.10
N THR A 345 -6.71 8.95 4.10
CA THR A 345 -5.30 8.48 4.06
C THR A 345 -5.04 7.54 2.88
N SER A 346 -5.87 6.50 2.72
CA SER A 346 -5.76 5.59 1.58
C SER A 346 -6.15 6.24 0.26
N LEU A 347 -7.13 7.18 0.28
CA LEU A 347 -7.54 7.93 -0.91
C LEU A 347 -6.35 8.69 -1.53
N MET A 348 -5.58 9.41 -0.73
CA MET A 348 -4.40 10.16 -1.23
C MET A 348 -3.36 9.25 -1.90
N LEU A 349 -3.12 8.07 -1.32
CA LEU A 349 -2.17 7.08 -1.86
C LEU A 349 -2.66 6.51 -3.20
N ILE A 350 -3.95 6.16 -3.32
CA ILE A 350 -4.48 5.60 -4.56
C ILE A 350 -4.57 6.64 -5.68
N LEU A 351 -4.89 7.91 -5.37
CA LEU A 351 -4.89 9.00 -6.35
C LEU A 351 -3.50 9.23 -6.94
N THR A 352 -2.44 9.05 -6.15
CA THR A 352 -1.04 9.14 -6.63
C THR A 352 -0.73 8.06 -7.67
N ILE A 353 -1.17 6.82 -7.42
CA ILE A 353 -1.04 5.71 -8.39
C ILE A 353 -1.89 6.00 -9.63
N GLN A 354 -3.14 6.44 -9.44
CA GLN A 354 -4.06 6.76 -10.53
C GLN A 354 -3.51 7.87 -11.44
N LYS A 355 -2.92 8.93 -10.88
CA LYS A 355 -2.24 9.99 -11.65
C LYS A 355 -1.12 9.44 -12.54
N THR A 356 -0.37 8.47 -12.03
CA THR A 356 0.68 7.79 -12.80
C THR A 356 0.10 6.98 -13.94
N VAL A 357 -0.96 6.20 -13.68
CA VAL A 357 -1.66 5.44 -14.72
C VAL A 357 -2.24 6.37 -15.80
N SER A 358 -2.89 7.47 -15.42
CA SER A 358 -3.41 8.48 -16.35
C SER A 358 -2.30 9.10 -17.21
N SER A 359 -1.18 9.46 -16.58
CA SER A 359 -0.02 10.04 -17.28
C SER A 359 0.58 9.07 -18.32
N LEU A 360 0.70 7.79 -17.99
CA LEU A 360 1.23 6.78 -18.91
C LEU A 360 0.27 6.40 -20.03
N THR A 361 -1.04 6.41 -19.75
CA THR A 361 -2.09 6.09 -20.73
C THR A 361 -2.47 7.27 -21.61
N GLY A 362 -2.08 8.50 -21.25
CA GLY A 362 -2.47 9.74 -21.95
C GLY A 362 -3.87 10.23 -21.62
N ARG A 363 -4.47 9.72 -20.54
CA ARG A 363 -5.76 10.19 -20.03
C ARG A 363 -5.54 11.45 -19.22
N LYS A 364 -6.46 12.41 -19.34
CA LYS A 364 -6.48 13.57 -18.45
C LYS A 364 -6.87 13.11 -17.04
N THR A 365 -6.11 13.56 -16.06
CA THR A 365 -6.55 13.51 -14.66
C THR A 365 -7.73 14.46 -14.53
N ASP A 366 -8.78 14.05 -13.81
CA ASP A 366 -9.91 14.93 -13.51
C ASP A 366 -9.47 16.06 -12.55
N ALA A 367 -10.12 17.22 -12.69
CA ALA A 367 -9.78 18.41 -11.91
C ALA A 367 -9.99 18.23 -10.40
N GLU A 368 -10.95 17.39 -10.02
CA GLU A 368 -11.22 17.03 -8.61
C GLU A 368 -10.03 16.28 -8.00
N THR A 369 -9.52 15.26 -8.70
CA THR A 369 -8.32 14.51 -8.29
C THR A 369 -7.08 15.42 -8.25
N GLU A 370 -6.89 16.32 -9.21
CA GLU A 370 -5.76 17.27 -9.18
C GLU A 370 -5.82 18.21 -7.96
N MET A 371 -7.02 18.71 -7.65
CA MET A 371 -7.24 19.56 -6.47
C MET A 371 -6.98 18.78 -5.17
N GLU A 372 -7.53 17.56 -5.02
CA GLU A 372 -7.31 16.69 -3.85
C GLU A 372 -5.82 16.34 -3.64
N LEU A 373 -5.09 16.07 -4.73
CA LEU A 373 -3.65 15.83 -4.66
C LEU A 373 -2.87 17.08 -4.23
N SER A 374 -3.25 18.26 -4.72
CA SER A 374 -2.54 19.52 -4.43
C SER A 374 -2.66 19.96 -2.96
N SER A 375 -3.85 19.81 -2.35
CA SER A 375 -4.07 20.09 -0.93
C SER A 375 -3.34 19.09 -0.02
N SER A 376 -3.29 17.82 -0.43
CA SER A 376 -2.69 16.75 0.37
C SER A 376 -1.19 16.87 0.63
N VAL A 377 -0.40 17.36 -0.33
CA VAL A 377 1.07 17.48 -0.21
C VAL A 377 1.46 18.54 0.82
N HIS A 378 0.60 19.55 1.03
CA HIS A 378 0.87 20.66 1.93
C HIS A 378 0.39 20.37 3.37
N GLU A 379 -0.60 19.50 3.54
CA GLU A 379 -1.24 19.23 4.84
C GLU A 379 -0.82 17.88 5.47
N ASN A 380 -0.40 16.90 4.67
CA ASN A 380 -0.17 15.54 5.17
C ASN A 380 1.31 15.31 5.59
N LYS A 381 1.55 15.20 6.91
CA LYS A 381 2.86 14.90 7.50
C LYS A 381 3.24 13.40 7.49
N ASN A 382 2.47 12.53 6.83
CA ASN A 382 2.72 11.10 6.80
C ASN A 382 3.98 10.75 5.95
N PRO A 383 5.04 10.18 6.54
CA PRO A 383 6.29 9.85 5.82
C PRO A 383 6.11 8.83 4.69
N ARG A 384 5.17 7.89 4.84
CA ARG A 384 4.85 6.90 3.80
C ARG A 384 4.22 7.59 2.59
N HIS A 385 3.31 8.53 2.81
CA HIS A 385 2.68 9.28 1.72
C HIS A 385 3.72 10.07 0.92
N LEU A 386 4.61 10.80 1.61
CA LEU A 386 5.70 11.54 0.96
C LEU A 386 6.56 10.64 0.07
N THR A 387 6.98 9.47 0.58
CA THR A 387 7.79 8.51 -0.17
C THR A 387 7.08 8.02 -1.44
N VAL A 388 5.78 7.71 -1.34
CA VAL A 388 4.98 7.25 -2.49
C VAL A 388 4.83 8.36 -3.54
N VAL A 389 4.57 9.61 -3.12
CA VAL A 389 4.45 10.76 -4.04
C VAL A 389 5.77 11.01 -4.78
N LEU A 390 6.87 11.14 -4.05
CA LEU A 390 8.20 11.39 -4.63
C LEU A 390 8.61 10.27 -5.59
N PHE A 391 8.33 9.02 -5.22
CA PHE A 391 8.57 7.89 -6.10
C PHE A 391 7.76 7.97 -7.40
N HIS A 392 6.46 8.23 -7.33
CA HIS A 392 5.60 8.30 -8.51
C HIS A 392 5.88 9.52 -9.39
N GLU A 393 6.39 10.62 -8.82
CA GLU A 393 6.98 11.73 -9.58
C GLU A 393 8.23 11.29 -10.33
N LEU A 394 9.19 10.68 -9.62
CA LEU A 394 10.42 10.16 -10.22
C LEU A 394 10.13 9.14 -11.32
N TYR A 395 9.21 8.21 -11.08
CA TYR A 395 8.82 7.19 -12.04
C TYR A 395 8.18 7.79 -13.28
N ARG A 396 7.29 8.79 -13.13
CA ARG A 396 6.73 9.51 -14.29
C ARG A 396 7.83 10.25 -15.06
N ALA A 397 8.78 10.89 -14.38
CA ALA A 397 9.89 11.58 -15.04
C ALA A 397 10.77 10.61 -15.85
N LEU A 398 11.13 9.47 -15.26
CA LEU A 398 11.90 8.42 -15.94
C LEU A 398 11.14 7.83 -17.14
N MET A 399 9.87 7.48 -16.95
CA MET A 399 9.09 6.86 -18.00
C MET A 399 8.77 7.86 -19.10
N LEU A 400 8.25 9.03 -18.78
CA LEU A 400 7.79 9.99 -19.78
C LEU A 400 8.89 10.91 -20.29
N ASP A 401 10.15 10.84 -19.85
CA ASP A 401 11.25 11.67 -20.37
C ASP A 401 10.88 13.18 -20.34
N SER A 402 10.23 13.62 -19.26
CA SER A 402 9.79 15.00 -19.04
C SER A 402 10.96 15.82 -18.49
N ASP A 403 11.45 16.79 -19.27
CA ASP A 403 12.41 17.84 -18.89
C ASP A 403 13.57 17.42 -17.96
N GLY A 404 14.15 16.24 -18.19
CA GLY A 404 15.24 15.71 -17.37
C GLY A 404 14.82 15.37 -15.93
N ILE A 405 15.47 14.36 -15.34
CA ILE A 405 15.28 14.09 -13.91
C ILE A 405 16.20 15.03 -13.15
N GLU A 406 15.65 15.88 -12.26
CA GLU A 406 16.47 16.77 -11.43
C GLU A 406 17.17 15.99 -10.30
N GLU A 407 18.48 16.20 -10.12
CA GLU A 407 19.30 15.54 -9.08
C GLU A 407 18.68 15.68 -7.69
N LYS A 408 18.25 16.90 -7.34
CA LYS A 408 17.63 17.23 -6.04
C LYS A 408 16.35 16.44 -5.78
N SER A 409 15.54 16.19 -6.82
CA SER A 409 14.30 15.42 -6.69
C SER A 409 14.60 13.94 -6.41
N VAL A 410 15.68 13.41 -6.99
CA VAL A 410 16.16 12.05 -6.70
C VAL A 410 16.69 11.96 -5.26
N GLU A 411 17.49 12.94 -4.83
CA GLU A 411 18.03 12.99 -3.46
C GLU A 411 16.93 12.97 -2.40
N ARG A 412 15.90 13.82 -2.56
CA ARG A 412 14.73 13.84 -1.67
C ARG A 412 14.04 12.48 -1.56
N PHE A 413 13.96 11.74 -2.66
CA PHE A 413 13.39 10.39 -2.65
C PHE A 413 14.27 9.39 -1.91
N PHE A 414 15.60 9.45 -2.07
CA PHE A 414 16.51 8.59 -1.29
C PHE A 414 16.43 8.90 0.21
N GLU A 415 16.33 10.17 0.59
CA GLU A 415 16.19 10.61 1.98
C GLU A 415 14.87 10.16 2.62
N SER A 416 13.76 10.13 1.86
CA SER A 416 12.46 9.72 2.39
C SER A 416 12.38 8.22 2.69
N LYS A 417 13.25 7.40 2.07
CA LYS A 417 13.12 5.95 2.04
C LYS A 417 13.59 5.24 3.32
N GLU A 418 14.41 5.90 4.14
CA GLU A 418 15.03 5.29 5.32
C GLU A 418 14.05 5.04 6.49
N SER A 419 12.82 5.54 6.42
CA SER A 419 11.92 5.56 7.57
C SER A 419 11.03 4.32 7.75
N LEU A 420 10.81 3.45 6.76
CA LEU A 420 9.77 2.40 6.84
C LEU A 420 10.31 1.00 7.20
N TRP A 421 9.73 0.37 8.22
CA TRP A 421 10.12 -0.97 8.73
C TRP A 421 9.19 -2.12 8.33
N VAL A 422 8.00 -1.82 7.80
CA VAL A 422 7.12 -2.81 7.17
C VAL A 422 7.61 -3.08 5.75
N LEU A 423 7.64 -4.36 5.36
CA LEU A 423 7.91 -4.74 3.98
C LEU A 423 6.68 -4.51 3.10
N TYR A 424 6.85 -3.74 2.02
CA TYR A 424 5.85 -3.59 0.97
C TYR A 424 6.42 -4.05 -0.37
N PHE A 425 5.61 -4.62 -1.25
CA PHE A 425 6.03 -4.98 -2.61
C PHE A 425 6.48 -3.75 -3.41
N SER A 426 5.88 -2.58 -3.14
CA SER A 426 6.32 -1.33 -3.75
C SER A 426 7.77 -0.97 -3.40
N ASP A 427 8.32 -1.47 -2.28
CA ASP A 427 9.74 -1.27 -1.93
C ASP A 427 10.65 -1.86 -3.00
N ALA A 428 10.27 -3.01 -3.58
CA ALA A 428 11.04 -3.66 -4.64
C ALA A 428 11.04 -2.83 -5.91
N ALA A 429 9.86 -2.36 -6.34
CA ALA A 429 9.75 -1.49 -7.51
C ALA A 429 10.49 -0.16 -7.31
N GLN A 430 10.34 0.45 -6.14
CA GLN A 430 11.07 1.65 -5.75
C GLN A 430 12.58 1.45 -5.78
N THR A 431 13.08 0.34 -5.25
CA THR A 431 14.53 0.02 -5.21
C THR A 431 15.09 -0.22 -6.61
N PHE A 432 14.32 -0.90 -7.45
CA PHE A 432 14.68 -1.12 -8.84
C PHE A 432 14.83 0.18 -9.61
N ILE A 433 13.81 1.03 -9.58
CA ILE A 433 13.81 2.32 -10.29
C ILE A 433 14.89 3.25 -9.73
N ALA A 434 15.06 3.30 -8.40
CA ALA A 434 16.14 4.05 -7.76
C ALA A 434 17.51 3.63 -8.28
N GLY A 435 17.75 2.32 -8.43
CA GLY A 435 19.01 1.78 -8.95
C GLY A 435 19.26 2.18 -10.40
N LEU A 436 18.24 2.09 -11.27
CA LEU A 436 18.35 2.54 -12.67
C LEU A 436 18.69 4.03 -12.75
N VAL A 437 17.96 4.87 -12.01
CA VAL A 437 18.21 6.32 -11.95
C VAL A 437 19.61 6.60 -11.42
N ALA A 438 20.04 5.92 -10.37
CA ALA A 438 21.39 6.11 -9.82
C ALA A 438 22.49 5.78 -10.85
N PHE A 439 22.35 4.69 -11.63
CA PHE A 439 23.32 4.39 -12.68
C PHE A 439 23.28 5.37 -13.86
N LEU A 440 22.12 5.95 -14.18
CA LEU A 440 22.00 7.03 -15.16
C LEU A 440 22.74 8.29 -14.68
N PHE A 441 22.50 8.74 -13.44
CA PHE A 441 23.19 9.88 -12.86
C PHE A 441 24.69 9.66 -12.74
N TYR A 442 25.13 8.45 -12.38
CA TYR A 442 26.55 8.12 -12.35
C TYR A 442 27.19 8.26 -13.74
N ARG A 443 26.49 7.88 -14.81
CA ARG A 443 26.98 8.00 -16.19
C ARG A 443 27.14 9.45 -16.64
N GLU A 444 26.25 10.32 -16.22
CA GLU A 444 26.27 11.74 -16.59
C GLU A 444 27.24 12.56 -15.74
N THR A 445 27.30 12.27 -14.43
CA THR A 445 28.01 13.12 -13.46
C THR A 445 29.35 12.54 -12.99
N HIS A 446 29.55 11.23 -13.16
CA HIS A 446 30.67 10.46 -12.60
C HIS A 446 30.85 10.56 -11.07
N LYS A 447 29.84 11.06 -10.33
CA LYS A 447 29.90 11.12 -8.86
C LYS A 447 29.74 9.72 -8.27
N THR A 448 30.71 9.27 -7.48
CA THR A 448 30.73 7.93 -6.87
C THR A 448 29.53 7.66 -5.95
N LEU A 449 28.97 8.70 -5.34
CA LEU A 449 27.72 8.60 -4.56
C LEU A 449 26.61 7.86 -5.32
N TRP A 450 26.44 8.16 -6.61
CA TRP A 450 25.40 7.55 -7.45
C TRP A 450 25.73 6.10 -7.79
N LEU A 451 27.00 5.77 -8.03
CA LEU A 451 27.44 4.39 -8.20
C LEU A 451 27.15 3.54 -6.95
N ASP A 452 27.46 4.08 -5.76
CA ASP A 452 27.24 3.39 -4.50
C ASP A 452 25.75 3.19 -4.20
N ARG A 453 24.91 4.21 -4.47
CA ARG A 453 23.45 4.10 -4.39
C ARG A 453 22.93 3.01 -5.34
N GLY A 454 23.37 2.99 -6.60
CA GLY A 454 23.00 1.97 -7.58
C GLY A 454 23.40 0.56 -7.14
N ARG A 455 24.62 0.39 -6.63
CA ARG A 455 25.11 -0.89 -6.09
C ARG A 455 24.34 -1.37 -4.87
N LYS A 456 23.94 -0.47 -3.96
CA LYS A 456 23.07 -0.82 -2.82
C LYS A 456 21.71 -1.33 -3.30
N CYS A 457 21.08 -0.64 -4.26
CA CYS A 457 19.82 -1.10 -4.86
C CYS A 457 19.96 -2.46 -5.54
N LYS A 458 21.07 -2.67 -6.26
CA LYS A 458 21.39 -3.94 -6.92
C LYS A 458 21.61 -5.08 -5.93
N ALA A 459 22.32 -4.83 -4.83
CA ALA A 459 22.53 -5.81 -3.77
C ALA A 459 21.21 -6.24 -3.11
N ALA A 460 20.30 -5.29 -2.85
CA ALA A 460 18.95 -5.62 -2.36
C ALA A 460 18.16 -6.47 -3.37
N MET A 461 18.20 -6.12 -4.66
CA MET A 461 17.52 -6.90 -5.70
C MET A 461 18.09 -8.32 -5.80
N LYS A 462 19.42 -8.46 -5.69
CA LYS A 462 20.09 -9.76 -5.67
C LYS A 462 19.65 -10.59 -4.47
N LEU A 463 19.66 -10.00 -3.26
CA LEU A 463 19.18 -10.66 -2.05
C LEU A 463 17.76 -11.21 -2.23
N TRP A 464 16.86 -10.41 -2.80
CA TRP A 464 15.48 -10.83 -3.02
C TRP A 464 15.33 -11.89 -4.12
N ALA A 465 16.15 -11.84 -5.17
CA ALA A 465 16.17 -12.87 -6.21
C ALA A 465 16.71 -14.21 -5.66
N ASP A 466 17.79 -14.17 -4.86
CA ASP A 466 18.49 -15.34 -4.34
C ASP A 466 17.73 -16.01 -3.18
N GLN A 467 17.17 -15.23 -2.25
CA GLN A 467 16.48 -15.75 -1.06
C GLN A 467 14.96 -15.77 -1.19
N GLY A 468 14.38 -14.96 -2.06
CA GLY A 468 12.94 -14.80 -2.22
C GLY A 468 12.44 -15.46 -3.49
N SER A 469 12.15 -14.65 -4.50
CA SER A 469 11.54 -15.07 -5.77
C SER A 469 12.37 -14.64 -6.96
N SER A 470 13.10 -15.59 -7.55
CA SER A 470 13.78 -15.35 -8.84
C SER A 470 12.79 -14.90 -9.92
N TRP A 471 11.54 -15.37 -9.89
CA TRP A 471 10.49 -14.97 -10.83
C TRP A 471 10.23 -13.45 -10.78
N ASN A 472 10.12 -12.87 -9.58
CA ASN A 472 9.78 -11.45 -9.42
C ASN A 472 10.99 -10.51 -9.58
N PHE A 473 12.21 -11.00 -9.35
CA PHE A 473 13.37 -10.10 -9.15
C PHE A 473 14.55 -10.34 -10.10
N GLN A 474 14.70 -11.51 -10.72
CA GLN A 474 15.88 -11.84 -11.54
C GLN A 474 16.05 -10.91 -12.75
N TYR A 475 14.97 -10.63 -13.48
CA TYR A 475 15.05 -9.75 -14.65
C TYR A 475 15.39 -8.30 -14.25
N LYS A 476 14.96 -7.85 -13.06
CA LYS A 476 15.32 -6.53 -12.50
C LYS A 476 16.81 -6.49 -12.16
N LEU A 477 17.34 -7.57 -11.57
CA LEU A 477 18.76 -7.70 -11.29
C LEU A 477 19.59 -7.65 -12.58
N HIS A 478 19.21 -8.42 -13.61
CA HIS A 478 19.90 -8.39 -14.90
C HIS A 478 19.89 -6.99 -15.54
N LEU A 479 18.79 -6.24 -15.43
CA LEU A 479 18.75 -4.89 -15.98
C LEU A 479 19.63 -3.92 -15.19
N LEU A 480 19.69 -4.05 -13.86
CA LEU A 480 20.61 -3.27 -13.02
C LEU A 480 22.08 -3.62 -13.31
N ASP A 481 22.41 -4.90 -13.53
CA ASP A 481 23.74 -5.31 -13.97
C ASP A 481 24.08 -4.69 -15.33
N ALA A 482 23.14 -4.66 -16.28
CA ALA A 482 23.34 -4.06 -17.59
C ALA A 482 23.66 -2.56 -17.50
N GLU A 483 22.89 -1.80 -16.72
CA GLU A 483 23.11 -0.37 -16.52
C GLU A 483 24.43 -0.09 -15.79
N GLU A 484 24.81 -0.89 -14.79
CA GLU A 484 26.11 -0.74 -14.12
C GLU A 484 27.26 -1.02 -15.08
N TYR A 485 27.21 -2.12 -15.84
CA TYR A 485 28.25 -2.45 -16.81
C TYR A 485 28.37 -1.37 -17.88
N PHE A 486 27.24 -0.84 -18.36
CA PHE A 486 27.23 0.24 -19.34
C PHE A 486 27.87 1.51 -18.75
N SER A 487 27.47 1.92 -17.55
CA SER A 487 28.04 3.10 -16.90
C SER A 487 29.53 2.97 -16.56
N ASN A 488 30.06 1.74 -16.45
CA ASN A 488 31.49 1.46 -16.24
C ASN A 488 32.28 1.16 -17.53
N GLY A 489 31.66 1.25 -18.71
CA GLY A 489 32.33 0.97 -19.99
C GLY A 489 32.56 -0.51 -20.30
N ASN A 490 31.95 -1.44 -19.54
CA ASN A 490 32.03 -2.88 -19.80
C ASN A 490 30.92 -3.33 -20.75
N PHE A 491 31.07 -2.98 -22.03
CA PHE A 491 30.00 -3.09 -23.01
C PHE A 491 29.59 -4.54 -23.34
N ASP A 492 30.51 -5.50 -23.34
CA ASP A 492 30.21 -6.91 -23.63
C ASP A 492 29.30 -7.53 -22.55
N ASN A 493 29.61 -7.27 -21.28
CA ASN A 493 28.77 -7.71 -20.17
C ASN A 493 27.44 -6.96 -20.14
N ALA A 494 27.43 -5.65 -20.46
CA ALA A 494 26.19 -4.88 -20.57
C ALA A 494 25.26 -5.50 -21.63
N GLN A 495 25.78 -5.82 -22.81
CA GLN A 495 25.02 -6.42 -23.90
C GLN A 495 24.40 -7.77 -23.48
N THR A 496 25.18 -8.61 -22.81
CA THR A 496 24.72 -9.91 -22.31
C THR A 496 23.62 -9.74 -21.25
N SER A 497 23.81 -8.82 -20.31
CA SER A 497 22.85 -8.54 -19.26
C SER A 497 21.53 -7.95 -19.79
N TYR A 498 21.55 -7.07 -20.81
CA TYR A 498 20.32 -6.60 -21.46
C TYR A 498 19.54 -7.75 -22.12
N LYS A 499 20.22 -8.65 -22.83
CA LYS A 499 19.58 -9.83 -23.45
C LYS A 499 18.91 -10.71 -22.39
N ASN A 500 19.60 -10.96 -21.28
CA ASN A 500 19.07 -11.74 -20.16
C ASN A 500 17.87 -11.06 -19.50
N ALA A 501 17.94 -9.75 -19.27
CA ALA A 501 16.84 -8.97 -18.69
C ALA A 501 15.57 -9.05 -19.54
N ILE A 502 15.70 -8.83 -20.86
CA ILE A 502 14.57 -8.89 -21.81
C ILE A 502 13.98 -10.31 -21.86
N ALA A 503 14.82 -11.34 -21.96
CA ALA A 503 14.38 -12.73 -22.02
C ALA A 503 13.65 -13.15 -20.73
N SER A 504 14.22 -12.82 -19.58
CA SER A 504 13.67 -13.15 -18.25
C SER A 504 12.36 -12.40 -17.98
N ALA A 505 12.28 -11.08 -18.27
CA ALA A 505 11.05 -10.31 -18.10
C ALA A 505 9.91 -10.86 -18.97
N LYS A 506 10.22 -11.28 -20.21
CA LYS A 506 9.27 -11.92 -21.12
C LYS A 506 8.79 -13.27 -20.60
N SER A 507 9.70 -14.15 -20.15
CA SER A 507 9.31 -15.46 -19.59
C SER A 507 8.50 -15.33 -18.31
N HIS A 508 8.82 -14.33 -17.48
CA HIS A 508 8.14 -14.06 -16.22
C HIS A 508 6.86 -13.21 -16.38
N LYS A 509 6.52 -12.81 -17.61
CA LYS A 509 5.30 -12.07 -17.99
C LYS A 509 5.20 -10.66 -17.40
N PHE A 510 6.32 -9.98 -17.18
CA PHE A 510 6.36 -8.56 -16.77
C PHE A 510 6.51 -7.66 -18.00
N ILE A 511 5.39 -7.36 -18.66
CA ILE A 511 5.37 -6.64 -19.94
C ILE A 511 5.91 -5.20 -19.85
N ASN A 512 5.63 -4.53 -18.72
CA ASN A 512 6.13 -3.19 -18.40
C ASN A 512 7.66 -3.18 -18.31
N ASP A 513 8.23 -4.17 -17.63
CA ASP A 513 9.67 -4.26 -17.45
C ASP A 513 10.38 -4.82 -18.70
N GLU A 514 9.72 -5.68 -19.49
CA GLU A 514 10.19 -6.08 -20.83
C GLU A 514 10.31 -4.85 -21.74
N ALA A 515 9.30 -3.96 -21.73
CA ALA A 515 9.32 -2.72 -22.50
C ALA A 515 10.46 -1.79 -22.06
N LEU A 516 10.63 -1.59 -20.76
CA LEU A 516 11.69 -0.76 -20.19
C LEU A 516 13.08 -1.33 -20.51
N ALA A 517 13.29 -2.63 -20.37
CA ALA A 517 14.56 -3.29 -20.70
C ALA A 517 14.88 -3.15 -22.20
N CYS A 518 13.89 -3.26 -23.08
CA CYS A 518 14.07 -3.02 -24.51
C CYS A 518 14.45 -1.56 -24.80
N GLU A 519 13.81 -0.59 -24.15
CA GLU A 519 14.11 0.83 -24.34
C GLU A 519 15.53 1.17 -23.88
N LEU A 520 15.95 0.67 -22.72
CA LEU A 520 17.29 0.90 -22.19
C LEU A 520 18.37 0.20 -23.05
N ALA A 521 18.11 -1.03 -23.49
CA ALA A 521 18.99 -1.70 -24.45
C ALA A 521 19.10 -0.92 -25.78
N ALA A 522 18.01 -0.32 -26.25
CA ALA A 522 18.03 0.51 -27.45
C ALA A 522 18.91 1.76 -27.28
N LYS A 523 18.83 2.43 -26.12
CA LYS A 523 19.70 3.55 -25.75
C LYS A 523 21.16 3.13 -25.66
N PHE A 524 21.45 1.95 -25.09
CA PHE A 524 22.79 1.37 -25.06
C PHE A 524 23.37 1.16 -26.47
N TYR A 525 22.66 0.46 -27.37
CA TYR A 525 23.13 0.24 -28.73
C TYR A 525 23.31 1.54 -29.51
N LEU A 526 22.47 2.55 -29.26
CA LEU A 526 22.64 3.87 -29.86
C LEU A 526 23.94 4.54 -29.39
N GLY A 527 24.23 4.47 -28.09
CA GLY A 527 25.49 4.96 -27.52
C GLY A 527 26.73 4.24 -28.05
N MET A 528 26.58 2.97 -28.44
CA MET A 528 27.63 2.18 -29.11
C MET A 528 27.75 2.45 -30.62
N GLY A 529 26.87 3.29 -31.19
CA GLY A 529 26.83 3.57 -32.64
C GLY A 529 26.12 2.51 -33.49
N ASP A 530 25.58 1.44 -32.89
CA ASP A 530 24.81 0.41 -33.59
C ASP A 530 23.34 0.83 -33.76
N SER A 531 23.11 1.69 -34.75
CA SER A 531 21.78 2.24 -35.07
C SER A 531 20.77 1.16 -35.48
N THR A 532 21.24 0.05 -36.08
CA THR A 532 20.37 -1.04 -36.53
C THR A 532 19.80 -1.81 -35.34
N SER A 533 20.67 -2.26 -34.42
CA SER A 533 20.24 -2.95 -33.20
C SER A 533 19.43 -2.02 -32.31
N SER A 534 19.83 -0.76 -32.20
CA SER A 534 19.09 0.26 -31.45
C SER A 534 17.66 0.40 -31.95
N LEU A 535 17.47 0.62 -33.26
CA LEU A 535 16.13 0.78 -33.83
C LEU A 535 15.29 -0.49 -33.59
N ALA A 536 15.85 -1.68 -33.76
CA ALA A 536 15.14 -2.94 -33.52
C ALA A 536 14.60 -3.05 -32.07
N HIS A 537 15.41 -2.70 -31.08
CA HIS A 537 15.01 -2.72 -29.67
C HIS A 537 13.99 -1.64 -29.35
N PHE A 538 14.13 -0.44 -29.93
CA PHE A 538 13.14 0.63 -29.84
C PHE A 538 11.77 0.23 -30.40
N ARG A 539 11.74 -0.48 -31.55
CA ARG A 539 10.48 -1.02 -32.11
C ARG A 539 9.82 -2.00 -31.15
N LEU A 540 10.61 -2.86 -30.50
CA LEU A 540 10.12 -3.83 -29.54
C LEU A 540 9.57 -3.13 -28.28
N ALA A 541 10.31 -2.17 -27.73
CA ALA A 541 9.87 -1.35 -26.59
C ALA A 541 8.53 -0.66 -26.89
N HIS A 542 8.43 0.02 -28.05
CA HIS A 542 7.18 0.66 -28.49
C HIS A 542 6.02 -0.33 -28.57
N LYS A 543 6.22 -1.51 -29.19
CA LYS A 543 5.19 -2.56 -29.26
C LYS A 543 4.74 -2.99 -27.87
N LYS A 544 5.67 -3.17 -26.94
CA LYS A 544 5.40 -3.65 -25.57
C LYS A 544 4.69 -2.60 -24.73
N TYR A 545 5.07 -1.32 -24.82
CA TYR A 545 4.34 -0.23 -24.17
C TYR A 545 2.89 -0.11 -24.67
N ARG A 546 2.66 -0.26 -25.99
CA ARG A 546 1.29 -0.30 -26.53
C ARG A 546 0.49 -1.49 -26.02
N GLN A 547 1.10 -2.68 -25.97
CA GLN A 547 0.46 -3.88 -25.42
C GLN A 547 0.12 -3.74 -23.93
N TRP A 548 1.00 -3.11 -23.15
CA TRP A 548 0.74 -2.81 -21.74
C TRP A 548 -0.34 -1.72 -21.52
N GLY A 549 -0.61 -0.92 -22.55
CA GLY A 549 -1.58 0.18 -22.49
C GLY A 549 -0.97 1.54 -22.11
N ALA A 550 0.36 1.65 -22.01
CA ALA A 550 1.06 2.91 -21.77
C ALA A 550 1.17 3.74 -23.07
N LEU A 551 0.03 4.17 -23.59
CA LEU A 551 -0.08 4.80 -24.91
C LEU A 551 0.68 6.13 -25.01
N ALA A 552 0.60 7.00 -24.00
CA ALA A 552 1.35 8.26 -24.03
C ALA A 552 2.86 8.03 -24.01
N LYS A 553 3.32 7.03 -23.24
CA LYS A 553 4.73 6.62 -23.27
C LYS A 553 5.12 6.10 -24.66
N ALA A 554 4.31 5.22 -25.24
CA ALA A 554 4.56 4.67 -26.56
C ALA A 554 4.63 5.77 -27.63
N ASP A 555 3.66 6.69 -27.64
CA ASP A 555 3.58 7.77 -28.62
C ASP A 555 4.76 8.76 -28.46
N LYS A 556 5.15 9.08 -27.22
CA LYS A 556 6.34 9.89 -26.96
C LYS A 556 7.63 9.21 -27.41
N LEU A 557 7.76 7.90 -27.16
CA LEU A 557 8.89 7.10 -27.64
C LEU A 557 8.95 7.09 -29.18
N PHE A 558 7.80 6.90 -29.85
CA PHE A 558 7.68 6.96 -31.30
C PHE A 558 8.14 8.31 -31.87
N ALA A 559 7.71 9.42 -31.26
CA ALA A 559 8.11 10.76 -31.67
C ALA A 559 9.63 10.98 -31.52
N SER A 560 10.22 10.52 -30.40
CA SER A 560 11.67 10.58 -30.15
C SER A 560 12.46 9.76 -31.20
N ILE A 561 12.02 8.54 -31.50
CA ILE A 561 12.65 7.68 -32.51
C ILE A 561 12.61 8.34 -33.89
N ASN A 562 11.45 8.85 -34.32
CA ASN A 562 11.34 9.51 -35.62
C ASN A 562 12.24 10.74 -35.73
N LYS A 563 12.37 11.53 -34.66
CA LYS A 563 13.28 12.68 -34.63
C LYS A 563 14.75 12.24 -34.75
N ASN A 564 15.17 11.21 -34.02
CA ASN A 564 16.58 10.82 -33.94
C ASN A 564 17.06 9.95 -35.11
N PHE A 565 16.16 9.18 -35.74
CA PHE A 565 16.53 8.20 -36.78
C PHE A 565 16.14 8.61 -38.21
N SER A 566 15.31 9.67 -38.39
CA SER A 566 14.96 10.19 -39.73
C SER A 566 16.17 10.74 -40.50
N SER A 567 17.15 11.30 -39.80
CA SER A 567 18.43 11.73 -40.39
C SER A 567 19.33 10.56 -40.80
N ILE A 568 19.19 9.40 -40.14
CA ILE A 568 20.07 8.23 -40.32
C ILE A 568 19.58 7.32 -41.44
N PHE A 569 18.25 7.14 -41.59
CA PHE A 569 17.66 6.21 -42.56
C PHE A 569 16.94 6.89 -43.75
N GLY A 570 16.99 8.23 -43.85
CA GLY A 570 16.30 9.02 -44.87
C GLY A 570 14.77 9.08 -44.66
N ASN A 571 14.02 9.68 -45.60
CA ASN A 571 12.56 9.91 -45.55
C ASN A 571 11.67 8.65 -45.38
N ARG A 572 12.24 7.46 -45.15
CA ARG A 572 11.49 6.27 -44.74
C ARG A 572 11.20 6.37 -43.25
N CYS A 573 9.94 6.57 -42.89
CA CYS A 573 9.52 6.60 -41.49
C CYS A 573 10.00 5.31 -40.77
N PRO A 574 10.87 5.40 -39.74
CA PRO A 574 11.44 4.23 -39.07
C PRO A 574 10.40 3.34 -38.40
N LEU A 575 9.22 3.89 -38.11
CA LEU A 575 8.08 3.21 -37.51
C LEU A 575 6.81 3.58 -38.30
N LEU A 576 6.11 2.59 -38.85
CA LEU A 576 4.77 2.81 -39.39
C LEU A 576 3.77 2.92 -38.22
N PRO A 577 2.86 3.90 -38.20
CA PRO A 577 1.78 3.92 -37.23
C PRO A 577 0.91 2.69 -37.44
N VAL A 578 0.91 1.77 -36.47
CA VAL A 578 0.01 0.61 -36.49
C VAL A 578 -1.36 1.09 -36.03
N THR A 579 -2.26 1.32 -36.97
CA THR A 579 -3.69 1.53 -36.68
C THR A 579 -4.30 0.20 -36.25
N VAL A 580 -4.91 0.17 -35.06
CA VAL A 580 -5.67 -0.99 -34.59
C VAL A 580 -7.03 -0.94 -35.29
N GLY A 581 -7.17 -1.69 -36.38
CA GLY A 581 -8.47 -2.02 -36.96
C GLY A 581 -9.10 -3.19 -36.22
N ASN A 582 -10.39 -3.11 -35.92
CA ASN A 582 -11.21 -4.22 -35.42
C ASN A 582 -11.38 -5.31 -36.49
N ALA A 583 -10.31 -6.06 -36.78
CA ALA A 583 -10.33 -7.40 -37.39
C ALA A 583 -8.88 -7.81 -37.69
N GLY A 584 -8.44 -8.95 -37.13
CA GLY A 584 -7.38 -9.82 -37.66
C GLY A 584 -6.01 -9.20 -38.01
N VAL A 585 -4.97 -9.61 -37.29
CA VAL A 585 -3.56 -9.30 -37.64
C VAL A 585 -3.23 -9.84 -39.04
N THR A 586 -3.12 -8.97 -40.03
CA THR A 586 -2.36 -9.24 -41.26
C THR A 586 -1.08 -8.40 -41.24
N THR A 587 0.05 -9.09 -41.23
CA THR A 587 1.37 -8.49 -41.41
C THR A 587 1.63 -8.34 -42.90
N SER A 588 1.64 -7.12 -43.42
CA SER A 588 2.19 -6.86 -44.75
C SER A 588 3.72 -6.77 -44.63
N PHE A 589 4.40 -7.81 -45.09
CA PHE A 589 5.83 -7.75 -45.37
C PHE A 589 6.05 -7.05 -46.72
N CYS A 590 6.98 -6.10 -46.78
CA CYS A 590 7.55 -5.68 -48.07
C CYS A 590 8.34 -6.86 -48.64
N SER A 591 7.88 -7.41 -49.75
CA SER A 591 8.72 -8.24 -50.63
C SER A 591 9.54 -7.33 -51.54
N ASP A 592 10.85 -7.57 -51.59
CA ASP A 592 11.75 -6.96 -52.56
C ASP A 592 11.34 -7.38 -53.98
N GLY A 593 10.77 -6.44 -54.73
CA GLY A 593 10.45 -6.59 -56.14
C GLY A 593 11.62 -6.15 -57.01
N ALA A 594 12.53 -7.07 -57.31
CA ALA A 594 13.52 -6.92 -58.36
C ALA A 594 12.83 -6.88 -59.75
N ASN A 595 12.99 -5.77 -60.46
CA ASN A 595 12.60 -5.66 -61.87
C ASN A 595 13.57 -6.47 -62.75
N GLY A 596 13.10 -7.60 -63.28
CA GLY A 596 13.75 -8.37 -64.35
C GLY A 596 12.70 -8.88 -65.35
N PRO A 597 13.00 -8.94 -66.65
CA PRO A 597 11.99 -8.97 -67.70
C PRO A 597 11.32 -10.35 -67.85
N LYS A 598 10.02 -10.33 -68.07
CA LYS A 598 9.15 -11.48 -68.31
C LYS A 598 9.59 -12.26 -69.56
N ARG A 599 10.08 -13.48 -69.39
CA ARG A 599 9.99 -14.52 -70.43
C ARG A 599 8.73 -15.34 -70.19
N ARG A 600 7.78 -15.26 -71.14
CA ARG A 600 6.73 -16.25 -71.33
C ARG A 600 7.34 -17.49 -71.96
N LEU A 601 6.98 -18.67 -71.49
CA LEU A 601 6.82 -19.89 -72.29
C LEU A 601 5.75 -20.77 -71.62
N PRO A 602 5.07 -21.65 -72.38
CA PRO A 602 3.84 -22.33 -72.00
C PRO A 602 4.00 -23.38 -70.90
#